data_AF-A0A7K4FX37-F1
#
_entry.id   AF-A0A7K4FX37-F1
#
_cell.length_a   1.000
_cell.length_b   1.000
_cell.length_c   1.000
_cell.angle_alpha   90.00
_cell.angle_beta   90.00
_cell.angle_gamma   90.00
#
_symmetry.space_group_name_H-M   'P 1'
#
loop_
_entity.id
_entity.type
_entity.pdbx_description
1 polymer ?
#
loop_
_entity_poly.entity_id
_entity_poly.type
_entity_poly.pdbx_seq_one_letter_code
_entity_poly.pdbx_strand_id
1 'polypeptide(L)'
;MCDYKLIVTKRPIKKTSRNILVKREIFNAITEDKYLKVLVEESKDNMSRSYYYYILRRLKEIGAIEDNAISFRAIFPFIIRGEKVEIDRGIIFSSKDGIIVMDLNSEKYQCNTCPVVAECAYGLRKIASELAIKIKGKTLSELWNNMVSNII
;
A
#
# COMPACT_ATOMS: atom_id res chain seq x y z
N MET A 1 8.82 8.83 -10.65
CA MET A 1 9.75 8.13 -9.73
C MET A 1 8.93 7.30 -8.77
N CYS A 2 9.50 6.28 -8.15
CA CYS A 2 8.75 5.32 -7.36
C CYS A 2 9.29 5.22 -5.92
N ASP A 3 8.42 4.96 -4.95
CA ASP A 3 8.77 4.50 -3.61
C ASP A 3 8.29 3.06 -3.42
N TYR A 4 9.12 2.21 -2.81
CA TYR A 4 8.83 0.80 -2.54
C TYR A 4 9.37 0.41 -1.16
N LYS A 5 8.53 -0.25 -0.36
CA LYS A 5 8.91 -0.85 0.92
C LYS A 5 8.26 -2.21 1.06
N LEU A 6 9.02 -3.20 1.53
CA LEU A 6 8.51 -4.46 2.05
C LEU A 6 8.71 -4.47 3.56
N ILE A 7 7.62 -4.58 4.32
CA ILE A 7 7.62 -4.45 5.77
C ILE A 7 7.09 -5.75 6.37
N VAL A 8 7.91 -6.45 7.13
CA VAL A 8 7.50 -7.65 7.86
C VAL A 8 6.50 -7.26 8.95
N THR A 9 5.39 -7.99 9.05
CA THR A 9 4.32 -7.70 10.00
C THR A 9 4.41 -8.60 11.23
N LYS A 10 4.25 -8.02 12.41
CA LYS A 10 4.03 -8.79 13.66
C LYS A 10 2.55 -9.07 13.89
N ARG A 11 1.66 -8.27 13.30
CA ARG A 11 0.22 -8.54 13.29
C ARG A 11 -0.11 -9.72 12.36
N PRO A 12 -1.11 -10.55 12.71
CA PRO A 12 -1.64 -11.54 11.80
C PRO A 12 -2.32 -10.86 10.61
N ILE A 13 -2.27 -11.52 9.44
CA ILE A 13 -2.96 -11.10 8.22
C ILE A 13 -4.15 -12.04 8.00
N LYS A 14 -5.37 -11.51 8.00
CA LYS A 14 -6.58 -12.27 7.67
C LYS A 14 -6.55 -12.65 6.19
N LYS A 15 -6.95 -13.88 5.87
CA LYS A 15 -7.23 -14.26 4.48
C LYS A 15 -8.50 -13.55 4.03
N THR A 16 -8.35 -12.48 3.25
CA THR A 16 -9.45 -11.69 2.71
C THR A 16 -9.17 -11.31 1.26
N SER A 17 -10.24 -11.10 0.48
CA SER A 17 -10.17 -10.52 -0.87
C SER A 17 -10.48 -9.03 -0.90
N ARG A 18 -10.71 -8.40 0.26
CA ARG A 18 -11.19 -7.02 0.38
C ARG A 18 -10.16 -6.01 -0.11
N ASN A 19 -10.48 -5.31 -1.18
CA ASN A 19 -9.76 -4.12 -1.62
C ASN A 19 -10.40 -2.88 -0.97
N ILE A 20 -9.58 -1.93 -0.53
CA ILE A 20 -10.01 -0.65 0.07
C ILE A 20 -9.62 0.48 -0.87
N LEU A 21 -10.56 1.36 -1.18
CA LEU A 21 -10.29 2.61 -1.87
C LEU A 21 -10.30 3.75 -0.85
N VAL A 22 -9.24 4.56 -0.83
CA VAL A 22 -9.12 5.72 0.06
C VAL A 22 -8.74 6.95 -0.74
N LYS A 23 -9.07 8.15 -0.25
CA LYS A 23 -8.54 9.39 -0.84
C LYS A 23 -7.01 9.37 -0.78
N ARG A 24 -6.33 9.98 -1.77
CA ARG A 24 -4.86 10.09 -1.80
C ARG A 24 -4.26 10.63 -0.50
N GLU A 25 -4.90 11.60 0.15
CA GLU A 25 -4.46 12.15 1.45
C GLU A 25 -4.43 11.09 2.57
N ILE A 26 -5.43 10.21 2.62
CA ILE A 26 -5.51 9.12 3.59
C ILE A 26 -4.42 8.08 3.29
N PHE A 27 -4.22 7.76 2.01
CA PHE A 27 -3.14 6.86 1.60
C PHE A 27 -1.77 7.39 2.07
N ASN A 28 -1.48 8.67 1.81
CA ASN A 28 -0.25 9.31 2.22
C ASN A 28 -0.05 9.21 3.75
N ALA A 29 -1.11 9.51 4.53
CA ALA A 29 -1.07 9.37 5.98
C ALA A 29 -0.75 7.94 6.42
N ILE A 30 -1.35 6.91 5.78
CA ILE A 30 -1.07 5.50 6.11
C ILE A 30 0.39 5.15 5.81
N THR A 31 0.97 5.69 4.74
CA THR A 31 2.36 5.42 4.34
C THR A 31 3.41 6.14 5.19
N GLU A 32 3.00 7.01 6.11
CA GLU A 32 3.91 7.60 7.10
C GLU A 32 4.39 6.55 8.10
N ASP A 33 5.63 6.68 8.55
CA ASP A 33 6.30 5.66 9.38
C ASP A 33 5.51 5.33 10.67
N LYS A 34 4.85 6.32 11.29
CA LYS A 34 4.04 6.09 12.50
C LYS A 34 2.76 5.30 12.22
N TYR A 35 2.08 5.57 11.11
CA TYR A 35 0.89 4.81 10.71
C TYR A 35 1.25 3.39 10.30
N LEU A 36 2.29 3.23 9.48
CA LEU A 36 2.81 1.92 9.10
C LEU A 36 3.18 1.10 10.33
N LYS A 37 3.83 1.71 11.33
CA LYS A 37 4.16 1.02 12.58
C LYS A 37 2.93 0.47 13.31
N VAL A 38 1.90 1.30 13.50
CA VAL A 38 0.64 0.83 14.15
C VAL A 38 -0.06 -0.23 13.29
N LEU A 39 0.05 -0.12 11.96
CA LEU A 39 -0.52 -1.08 11.02
C LEU A 39 0.16 -2.46 11.10
N VAL A 40 1.49 -2.51 11.24
CA VAL A 40 2.24 -3.77 11.17
C VAL A 40 2.48 -4.43 12.53
N GLU A 41 2.40 -3.68 13.63
CA GLU A 41 2.63 -4.18 14.98
C GLU A 41 1.77 -3.50 16.07
N GLU A 42 1.60 -4.18 17.19
CA GLU A 42 0.95 -3.63 18.38
C GLU A 42 1.96 -2.97 19.32
N SER A 43 2.78 -2.05 18.80
CA SER A 43 3.78 -1.32 19.59
C SER A 43 3.40 0.15 19.77
N LYS A 44 3.63 0.66 20.98
CA LYS A 44 3.50 2.08 21.35
C LYS A 44 4.86 2.80 21.36
N ASP A 45 5.93 2.12 20.96
CA ASP A 45 7.28 2.68 21.11
C ASP A 45 7.43 3.95 20.26
N ASN A 46 7.99 5.00 20.87
CA ASN A 46 8.17 6.33 20.28
C ASN A 46 6.86 7.06 19.92
N MET A 47 5.75 6.76 20.59
CA MET A 47 4.50 7.52 20.47
C MET A 47 3.69 7.59 21.78
N SER A 48 2.89 8.65 21.93
CA SER A 48 1.97 8.77 23.05
C SER A 48 0.81 7.76 22.92
N ARG A 49 0.25 7.34 24.07
CA ARG A 49 -0.88 6.42 24.12
C ARG A 49 -2.10 6.95 23.35
N SER A 50 -2.41 8.23 23.50
CA SER A 50 -3.52 8.88 22.80
C SER A 50 -3.32 8.87 21.29
N TYR A 51 -2.10 9.15 20.83
CA TYR A 51 -1.78 9.16 19.40
C TYR A 51 -1.81 7.75 18.78
N TYR A 52 -1.31 6.74 19.50
CA TYR A 52 -1.42 5.34 19.09
C TYR A 52 -2.89 4.95 18.85
N TYR A 53 -3.77 5.20 19.83
CA TYR A 53 -5.18 4.84 19.71
C TYR A 53 -5.93 5.69 18.67
N TYR A 54 -5.51 6.94 18.47
CA TYR A 54 -6.00 7.76 17.36
C TYR A 54 -5.71 7.09 16.01
N ILE A 55 -4.46 6.70 15.75
CA ILE A 55 -4.07 6.00 14.51
C ILE A 55 -4.81 4.67 14.38
N LEU A 56 -4.80 3.85 15.43
CA LEU A 56 -5.46 2.54 15.41
C LEU A 56 -6.95 2.67 15.09
N ARG A 57 -7.63 3.66 15.67
CA ARG A 57 -9.03 3.94 15.36
C ARG A 57 -9.23 4.29 13.88
N ARG A 58 -8.39 5.17 13.32
CA ARG A 58 -8.44 5.51 11.88
C ARG A 58 -8.25 4.28 10.98
N LEU A 59 -7.29 3.41 11.32
CA LEU A 59 -7.05 2.17 10.58
C LEU A 59 -8.22 1.19 10.67
N LYS A 60 -8.93 1.14 11.82
CA LYS A 60 -10.17 0.37 11.97
C LYS A 60 -11.33 0.98 11.19
N GLU A 61 -11.49 2.31 11.20
CA GLU A 61 -12.54 3.03 10.47
C GLU A 61 -12.50 2.77 8.96
N ILE A 62 -11.30 2.71 8.37
CA ILE A 62 -11.14 2.39 6.93
C ILE A 62 -11.21 0.88 6.64
N GLY A 63 -11.30 0.04 7.68
CA GLY A 63 -11.31 -1.42 7.55
C GLY A 63 -9.94 -2.03 7.24
N ALA A 64 -8.84 -1.32 7.53
CA ALA A 64 -7.49 -1.88 7.37
C ALA A 64 -7.15 -2.87 8.50
N ILE A 65 -7.67 -2.64 9.71
CA ILE A 65 -7.53 -3.52 10.87
C ILE A 65 -8.90 -3.98 11.37
N GLU A 66 -9.04 -5.27 11.64
CA GLU A 66 -10.22 -5.89 12.26
C GLU A 66 -9.75 -6.97 13.23
N ASP A 67 -10.30 -7.03 14.44
CA ASP A 67 -9.86 -7.96 15.50
C ASP A 67 -8.34 -7.98 15.73
N ASN A 68 -7.71 -6.79 15.66
CA ASN A 68 -6.26 -6.58 15.75
C ASN A 68 -5.41 -7.25 14.64
N ALA A 69 -6.04 -7.80 13.61
CA ALA A 69 -5.41 -8.36 12.42
C ALA A 69 -5.52 -7.41 11.22
N ILE A 70 -4.54 -7.47 10.32
CA ILE A 70 -4.62 -6.81 9.01
C ILE A 70 -5.73 -7.49 8.21
N SER A 71 -6.67 -6.70 7.67
CA SER A 71 -7.97 -7.19 7.16
C SER A 71 -8.29 -6.73 5.74
N PHE A 72 -7.27 -6.41 4.95
CA PHE A 72 -7.37 -6.07 3.53
C PHE A 72 -6.46 -6.96 2.69
N ARG A 73 -6.76 -7.03 1.39
CA ARG A 73 -5.87 -7.56 0.35
C ARG A 73 -5.02 -6.44 -0.24
N ALA A 74 -5.66 -5.34 -0.62
CA ALA A 74 -4.99 -4.16 -1.14
C ALA A 74 -5.70 -2.87 -0.70
N ILE A 75 -4.95 -1.79 -0.52
CA ILE A 75 -5.45 -0.42 -0.37
C ILE A 75 -4.93 0.40 -1.54
N PHE A 76 -5.84 1.06 -2.26
CA PHE A 76 -5.52 1.95 -3.37
C PHE A 76 -5.96 3.39 -3.06
N PRO A 77 -5.12 4.39 -3.37
CA PRO A 77 -5.55 5.78 -3.41
C PRO A 77 -6.44 6.01 -4.63
N PHE A 78 -7.40 6.91 -4.52
CA PHE A 78 -8.09 7.51 -5.64
C PHE A 78 -7.97 9.04 -5.61
N ILE A 79 -8.08 9.63 -6.80
CA ILE A 79 -8.19 11.07 -7.02
C ILE A 79 -9.47 11.37 -7.79
N ILE A 80 -10.01 12.57 -7.60
CA ILE A 80 -11.18 13.06 -8.33
C ILE A 80 -10.69 14.09 -9.34
N ARG A 81 -10.94 13.84 -10.63
CA ARG A 81 -10.64 14.77 -11.73
C ARG A 81 -11.93 15.16 -12.42
N GLY A 82 -12.45 16.35 -12.09
CA GLY A 82 -13.78 16.77 -12.52
C GLY A 82 -14.84 15.80 -11.99
N GLU A 83 -15.58 15.16 -12.89
CA GLU A 83 -16.64 14.19 -12.54
C GLU A 83 -16.15 12.73 -12.45
N LYS A 84 -14.85 12.48 -12.66
CA LYS A 84 -14.30 11.11 -12.70
C LYS A 84 -13.51 10.79 -11.43
N VAL A 85 -13.72 9.56 -10.93
CA VAL A 85 -12.87 8.94 -9.91
C VAL A 85 -11.83 8.09 -10.62
N GLU A 86 -10.56 8.39 -10.39
CA GLU A 86 -9.43 7.64 -10.96
C GLU A 86 -8.64 6.98 -9.84
N ILE A 87 -8.35 5.69 -10.00
CA ILE A 87 -7.41 4.99 -9.12
C ILE A 87 -6.02 5.56 -9.39
N ASP A 88 -5.41 6.07 -8.33
CA ASP A 88 -4.10 6.66 -8.40
C ASP A 88 -3.02 5.59 -8.19
N ARG A 89 -1.79 5.90 -8.59
CA ARG A 89 -0.71 4.92 -8.75
C ARG A 89 0.01 4.55 -7.45
N GLY A 90 -0.75 4.23 -6.41
CA GLY A 90 -0.24 3.75 -5.13
C GLY A 90 -0.93 2.46 -4.69
N ILE A 91 -0.23 1.61 -3.96
CA ILE A 91 -0.80 0.40 -3.38
C ILE A 91 -0.15 0.08 -2.04
N ILE A 92 -0.98 -0.35 -1.08
CA ILE A 92 -0.54 -1.10 0.10
C ILE A 92 -1.11 -2.50 -0.05
N PHE A 93 -0.27 -3.51 -0.16
CA PHE A 93 -0.66 -4.87 -0.46
C PHE A 93 -0.27 -5.82 0.69
N SER A 94 -1.21 -6.64 1.13
CA SER A 94 -0.97 -7.70 2.12
C SER A 94 -0.39 -8.93 1.42
N SER A 95 0.93 -9.04 1.46
CA SER A 95 1.72 -10.14 0.92
C SER A 95 1.89 -11.27 1.95
N LYS A 96 2.25 -12.45 1.46
CA LYS A 96 2.68 -13.57 2.33
C LYS A 96 3.89 -13.21 3.21
N ASP A 97 4.73 -12.28 2.76
CA ASP A 97 5.96 -11.88 3.47
C ASP A 97 5.77 -10.63 4.36
N GLY A 98 4.55 -10.09 4.45
CA GLY A 98 4.23 -8.88 5.20
C GLY A 98 3.40 -7.90 4.39
N ILE A 99 3.69 -6.60 4.49
CA ILE A 99 3.03 -5.56 3.71
C ILE A 99 4.00 -4.98 2.68
N ILE A 100 3.57 -4.92 1.43
CA ILE A 100 4.23 -4.16 0.38
C ILE A 100 3.58 -2.78 0.30
N VAL A 101 4.35 -1.72 0.44
CA VAL A 101 3.92 -0.34 0.18
C VAL A 101 4.60 0.13 -1.09
N MET A 102 3.84 0.70 -2.01
CA MET A 102 4.38 1.26 -3.24
C MET A 102 3.63 2.51 -3.67
N ASP A 103 4.35 3.52 -4.14
CA ASP A 103 3.78 4.72 -4.74
C ASP A 103 4.60 5.13 -5.98
N LEU A 104 4.02 4.94 -7.16
CA LEU A 104 4.66 5.25 -8.44
C LEU A 104 4.63 6.74 -8.78
N ASN A 105 3.93 7.56 -7.98
CA ASN A 105 3.93 9.01 -8.09
C ASN A 105 4.83 9.68 -7.05
N SER A 106 5.51 8.90 -6.19
CA SER A 106 6.34 9.48 -5.13
C SER A 106 7.52 10.27 -5.72
N GLU A 107 7.66 11.49 -5.22
CA GLU A 107 8.79 12.37 -5.54
C GLU A 107 9.92 12.30 -4.49
N LYS A 108 9.79 11.43 -3.48
CA LYS A 108 10.67 11.41 -2.31
C LYS A 108 12.16 11.17 -2.63
N TYR A 109 12.46 10.52 -3.75
CA TYR A 109 13.82 10.18 -4.18
C TYR A 109 14.20 10.80 -5.54
N GLN A 110 14.29 12.13 -5.64
CA GLN A 110 14.72 12.80 -6.87
C GLN A 110 16.21 12.55 -7.11
N CYS A 111 16.56 11.44 -7.76
CA CYS A 111 17.95 11.13 -8.09
C CYS A 111 18.14 10.60 -9.51
N ASN A 112 19.17 11.13 -10.17
CA ASN A 112 19.50 10.89 -11.60
C ASN A 112 20.04 9.47 -11.89
N THR A 113 20.27 8.63 -10.88
CA THR A 113 20.89 7.29 -11.01
C THR A 113 20.15 6.18 -10.25
N CYS A 114 18.90 6.41 -9.84
CA CYS A 114 18.24 5.58 -8.82
C CYS A 114 17.79 4.18 -9.32
N PRO A 115 18.27 3.06 -8.71
CA PRO A 115 17.83 1.69 -9.02
C PRO A 115 16.38 1.37 -8.54
N VAL A 116 15.67 2.34 -7.98
CA VAL A 116 14.33 2.19 -7.38
C VAL A 116 13.26 1.78 -8.40
N VAL A 117 13.47 2.07 -9.69
CA VAL A 117 12.58 1.60 -10.77
C VAL A 117 12.56 0.07 -10.85
N ALA A 118 13.71 -0.58 -10.65
CA ALA A 118 13.80 -2.04 -10.67
C ALA A 118 13.08 -2.67 -9.47
N GLU A 119 13.19 -2.06 -8.29
CA GLU A 119 12.51 -2.51 -7.07
C GLU A 119 10.99 -2.43 -7.22
N CYS A 120 10.48 -1.34 -7.82
CA CYS A 120 9.06 -1.21 -8.07
C CYS A 120 8.56 -2.18 -9.14
N ALA A 121 9.35 -2.40 -10.19
CA ALA A 121 9.01 -3.41 -11.20
C ALA A 121 8.98 -4.82 -10.57
N TYR A 122 9.93 -5.12 -9.68
CA TYR A 122 9.94 -6.34 -8.89
C TYR A 122 8.71 -6.44 -7.99
N GLY A 123 8.39 -5.38 -7.25
CA GLY A 123 7.21 -5.32 -6.38
C GLY A 123 5.91 -5.57 -7.14
N LEU A 124 5.73 -4.95 -8.31
CA LEU A 124 4.54 -5.16 -9.15
C LEU A 124 4.44 -6.61 -9.63
N ARG A 125 5.57 -7.19 -10.07
CA ARG A 125 5.63 -8.60 -10.48
C ARG A 125 5.37 -9.55 -9.31
N LYS A 126 5.85 -9.23 -8.12
CA LYS A 126 5.60 -10.00 -6.90
C LYS A 126 4.12 -9.98 -6.53
N ILE A 127 3.50 -8.81 -6.50
CA ILE A 127 2.06 -8.66 -6.26
C ILE A 127 1.29 -9.48 -7.30
N ALA A 128 1.57 -9.28 -8.59
CA ALA A 128 0.91 -10.02 -9.66
C ALA A 128 1.06 -11.55 -9.51
N SER A 129 2.25 -12.04 -9.17
CA SER A 129 2.52 -13.45 -8.91
C SER A 129 1.68 -13.99 -7.74
N GLU A 130 1.63 -13.26 -6.61
CA GLU A 130 0.82 -13.64 -5.46
C GLU A 130 -0.68 -13.64 -5.75
N LEU A 131 -1.11 -12.82 -6.71
CA LEU A 131 -2.48 -12.77 -7.20
C LEU A 131 -2.76 -13.73 -8.37
N ALA A 132 -1.75 -14.48 -8.83
CA ALA A 132 -1.81 -15.33 -10.02
C ALA A 132 -2.25 -14.58 -11.30
N ILE A 133 -1.91 -13.29 -11.40
CA ILE A 133 -2.18 -12.42 -12.55
C ILE A 133 -0.96 -12.41 -13.45
N LYS A 134 -1.17 -12.61 -14.76
CA LYS A 134 -0.12 -12.47 -15.77
C LYS A 134 -0.01 -10.99 -16.17
N ILE A 135 1.04 -10.32 -15.72
CA ILE A 135 1.31 -8.95 -16.15
C ILE A 135 2.33 -8.87 -17.29
N LYS A 136 2.06 -8.01 -18.27
CA LYS A 136 2.96 -7.70 -19.40
C LYS A 136 3.34 -6.21 -19.38
N GLY A 137 4.53 -5.89 -19.87
CA GLY A 137 5.04 -4.52 -19.91
C GLY A 137 6.54 -4.45 -19.68
N LYS A 138 7.16 -3.42 -20.27
CA LYS A 138 8.56 -3.05 -20.05
C LYS A 138 8.69 -1.87 -19.10
N THR A 139 7.67 -0.99 -19.07
CA THR A 139 7.66 0.19 -18.19
C THR A 139 6.82 -0.03 -16.94
N LEU A 140 7.08 0.73 -15.86
CA LEU A 140 6.26 0.70 -14.65
C LEU A 140 4.80 1.06 -14.91
N SER A 141 4.55 2.02 -15.80
CA SER A 141 3.19 2.43 -16.18
C SER A 141 2.42 1.28 -16.84
N GLU A 142 3.05 0.55 -17.76
CA GLU A 142 2.44 -0.62 -18.40
C GLU A 142 2.15 -1.72 -17.39
N LEU A 143 3.14 -2.05 -16.55
CA LEU A 143 3.00 -3.07 -15.50
C LEU A 143 1.88 -2.72 -14.52
N TRP A 144 1.81 -1.44 -14.10
CA TRP A 144 0.77 -0.93 -13.22
C TRP A 144 -0.62 -1.03 -13.84
N ASN A 145 -0.80 -0.46 -15.02
CA ASN A 145 -2.11 -0.43 -15.69
C ASN A 145 -2.63 -1.85 -15.94
N ASN A 146 -1.75 -2.75 -16.36
CA ASN A 146 -2.11 -4.14 -16.60
C ASN A 146 -2.41 -4.90 -15.30
N MET A 147 -1.72 -4.60 -14.20
CA MET A 147 -2.02 -5.18 -12.90
C MET A 147 -3.37 -4.68 -12.37
N VAL A 148 -3.60 -3.37 -12.33
CA VAL A 148 -4.80 -2.77 -11.74
C VAL A 148 -6.06 -3.19 -12.48
N SER A 149 -6.02 -3.26 -13.82
CA SER A 149 -7.16 -3.72 -14.63
C SER A 149 -7.59 -5.18 -14.39
N ASN A 150 -6.79 -5.96 -13.67
CA ASN A 150 -7.09 -7.34 -13.28
C ASN A 150 -7.47 -7.48 -11.80
N ILE A 151 -7.32 -6.42 -11.00
CA ILE A 151 -7.61 -6.40 -9.55
C ILE A 151 -8.93 -5.69 -9.26
N ILE A 152 -9.23 -4.62 -10.00
CA ILE A 152 -10.41 -3.77 -9.87
C ILE A 152 -11.23 -3.87 -11.17
#